data_AF-A0A7G8AF97-F1
#
_entry.id   AF-A0A7G8AF97-F1
#
_cell.length_a   1.000
_cell.length_b   1.000
_cell.length_c   1.000
_cell.angle_alpha   90.00
_cell.angle_beta   90.00
_cell.angle_gamma   90.00
#
_symmetry.space_group_name_H-M   'P 1'
#
loop_
_entity.id
_entity.type
_entity.pdbx_description
1 polymer ?
#
loop_
_entity_poly.entity_id
_entity_poly.type
_entity_poly.pdbx_seq_one_letter_code
_entity_poly.pdbx_strand_id
1 'polypeptide(L)' 'MAKLKVYGGITYGVEGQFRTVVAATSKSKAASILNITIYQMNSWWTETFNKYEVEAAMSEPGAIFSKPLDGRGPFVKQEG' A
#
# COMPACT_ATOMS: atom_id res chain seq x y z
N MET A 1 13.17 -11.64 -13.99
CA MET A 1 12.16 -11.41 -12.94
C MET A 1 11.91 -9.91 -12.83
N ALA A 2 10.66 -9.47 -12.72
CA ALA A 2 10.35 -8.06 -12.48
C ALA A 2 10.67 -7.70 -11.02
N LYS A 3 11.36 -6.58 -10.79
CA LYS A 3 11.73 -6.11 -9.45
C LYS A 3 10.48 -5.61 -8.70
N LEU A 4 10.30 -6.05 -7.45
CA LEU A 4 9.23 -5.54 -6.58
C LEU A 4 9.50 -4.08 -6.19
N LYS A 5 8.43 -3.30 -6.12
CA LYS A 5 8.38 -1.92 -5.63
C LYS A 5 7.27 -1.83 -4.60
N VAL A 6 7.42 -0.92 -3.64
CA VAL A 6 6.38 -0.66 -2.64
C VAL A 6 5.66 0.62 -3.02
N TYR A 7 4.36 0.52 -3.18
CA TYR A 7 3.49 1.65 -3.49
C TYR A 7 2.70 2.03 -2.25
N GLY A 8 2.72 3.31 -1.91
CA GLY A 8 2.02 3.85 -0.76
C GLY A 8 1.06 4.98 -1.13
N GLY A 9 -0.11 4.99 -0.50
CA GLY A 9 -1.17 5.97 -0.70
C GLY A 9 -1.99 6.16 0.57
N ILE A 10 -3.01 7.01 0.48
CA ILE A 10 -4.00 7.21 1.56
C ILE A 10 -5.29 6.51 1.17
N THR A 11 -5.84 5.74 2.10
CA THR A 11 -7.18 5.14 1.99
C THR A 11 -8.06 5.63 3.13
N TYR A 12 -9.37 5.48 2.97
CA TYR A 12 -10.37 5.93 3.93
C TYR A 12 -11.18 4.73 4.40
N GLY A 13 -11.30 4.56 5.71
CA GLY A 13 -12.15 3.58 6.36
C GLY A 13 -13.07 4.25 7.38
N VAL A 14 -13.91 3.45 8.06
CA VAL A 14 -14.86 3.94 9.07
C VAL A 14 -14.17 4.71 10.21
N GLU A 15 -12.97 4.26 10.59
CA GLU A 15 -12.19 4.87 11.68
C GLU A 15 -11.31 6.05 11.23
N GLY A 16 -11.34 6.41 9.94
CA GLY A 16 -10.65 7.59 9.41
C GLY A 16 -9.68 7.30 8.27
N GLN A 17 -8.59 8.06 8.23
CA GLN A 17 -7.58 8.00 7.17
C GLN A 17 -6.47 7.02 7.55
N PHE A 18 -6.04 6.23 6.56
CA PHE A 18 -5.00 5.24 6.73
C PHE A 18 -3.88 5.47 5.73
N ARG A 19 -2.64 5.34 6.21
CA ARG A 19 -1.51 5.10 5.32
C ARG A 19 -1.55 3.65 4.90
N THR A 20 -1.61 3.40 3.59
CA THR A 20 -1.74 2.05 3.04
C THR A 20 -0.63 1.78 2.05
N VAL A 21 -0.07 0.57 2.10
CA VAL A 21 1.09 0.15 1.32
C VAL A 21 0.90 -1.26 0.75
N VAL A 22 1.46 -1.48 -0.44
CA VAL A 22 1.47 -2.78 -1.13
C VAL A 22 2.77 -2.96 -1.92
N ALA A 23 3.37 -4.15 -1.85
CA ALA A 23 4.50 -4.51 -2.70
C ALA A 23 4.01 -5.20 -3.97
N ALA A 24 4.38 -4.67 -5.14
CA ALA A 24 4.01 -5.20 -6.43
C ALA A 24 5.10 -4.96 -7.49
N THR A 25 5.04 -5.72 -8.58
CA THR A 25 6.02 -5.60 -9.69
C THR A 25 5.72 -4.44 -10.66
N SER A 26 4.54 -3.84 -10.57
CA SER A 26 4.12 -2.71 -11.39
C SER A 26 2.96 -1.95 -10.75
N LYS A 27 2.72 -0.71 -11.21
CA LYS A 27 1.54 0.06 -10.81
C LYS A 27 0.23 -0.66 -11.16
N SER A 28 0.15 -1.28 -12.34
CA SER A 28 -1.05 -2.04 -12.75
C SER A 28 -1.33 -3.22 -11.84
N LYS A 29 -0.29 -3.94 -11.38
CA LYS A 29 -0.47 -5.05 -10.44
C LYS A 29 -0.92 -4.56 -9.06
N ALA A 30 -0.32 -3.47 -8.56
CA ALA A 30 -0.76 -2.87 -7.30
C ALA A 30 -2.19 -2.31 -7.37
N ALA A 31 -2.57 -1.67 -8.49
CA ALA A 31 -3.95 -1.23 -8.71
C ALA A 31 -4.96 -2.39 -8.65
N SER A 32 -4.61 -3.53 -9.27
CA SER A 32 -5.41 -4.76 -9.21
C SER A 32 -5.53 -5.33 -7.79
N ILE A 33 -4.46 -5.30 -6.99
CA ILE A 33 -4.50 -5.75 -5.59
C ILE A 33 -5.39 -4.85 -4.75
N LEU A 34 -5.25 -3.54 -4.91
CA LEU A 34 -6.00 -2.52 -4.18
C LEU A 34 -7.46 -2.37 -4.66
N ASN A 35 -7.85 -3.11 -5.70
CA ASN A 35 -9.15 -2.98 -6.37
C ASN A 35 -9.49 -1.54 -6.78
N ILE A 36 -8.51 -0.82 -7.34
CA ILE A 36 -8.67 0.54 -7.87
C ILE A 36 -8.32 0.61 -9.35
N THR A 37 -8.76 1.67 -10.02
CA THR A 37 -8.36 1.93 -11.40
C THR A 37 -6.89 2.31 -11.50
N ILE A 38 -6.26 2.03 -12.66
CA ILE A 38 -4.90 2.49 -12.95
C ILE A 38 -4.79 4.03 -12.93
N TYR A 39 -5.89 4.72 -13.24
CA TYR A 39 -5.98 6.17 -13.11
C TYR A 39 -5.80 6.62 -11.65
N GLN A 40 -6.61 6.07 -10.73
CA GLN A 40 -6.48 6.37 -9.29
C GLN A 40 -5.09 6.03 -8.75
N MET A 41 -4.50 4.91 -9.20
CA MET A 41 -3.13 4.54 -8.86
C MET A 41 -2.10 5.56 -9.33
N ASN A 42 -2.27 6.13 -10.53
CA ASN A 42 -1.35 7.13 -11.04
C ASN A 42 -1.55 8.51 -10.39
N SER A 43 -2.76 8.85 -9.99
CA SER A 43 -3.08 10.14 -9.37
C SER A 43 -2.70 10.21 -7.89
N TRP A 44 -2.88 9.14 -7.13
CA TRP A 44 -2.87 9.20 -5.65
C TRP A 44 -1.82 8.32 -4.98
N TRP A 45 -1.14 7.45 -5.74
CA TRP A 45 -0.17 6.50 -5.19
C TRP A 45 1.22 6.69 -5.82
N THR A 46 2.24 6.56 -4.97
CA THR A 46 3.64 6.68 -5.40
C THR A 46 4.49 5.55 -4.83
N GLU A 47 5.62 5.29 -5.47
CA GLU A 47 6.66 4.42 -4.91
C GLU A 47 7.19 5.06 -3.63
N THR A 48 7.28 4.27 -2.56
CA THR A 48 7.79 4.71 -1.26
C THR A 48 9.14 4.08 -0.96
N PHE A 49 10.00 4.85 -0.29
CA PHE A 49 11.30 4.41 0.21
C PHE A 49 11.37 4.48 1.74
N ASN A 50 10.24 4.73 2.41
CA ASN A 50 10.18 4.71 3.86
C ASN A 50 10.47 3.30 4.36
N LYS A 51 11.49 3.15 5.21
CA LYS A 51 11.95 1.84 5.71
C LYS A 51 10.81 0.99 6.29
N TYR A 52 9.93 1.59 7.11
CA TYR A 52 8.85 0.86 7.78
C TYR A 52 7.75 0.44 6.82
N GLU A 53 7.46 1.26 5.81
CA GLU A 53 6.51 0.92 4.74
C GLU A 53 7.04 -0.23 3.87
N VAL A 54 8.33 -0.16 3.55
CA VAL A 54 9.00 -1.20 2.76
C VAL A 54 9.06 -2.51 3.52
N GLU A 55 9.45 -2.49 4.79
CA GLU A 55 9.52 -3.67 5.64
C GLU A 55 8.16 -4.37 5.77
N ALA A 56 7.09 -3.62 6.05
CA ALA A 56 5.74 -4.17 6.14
C ALA A 56 5.29 -4.81 4.82
N ALA A 57 5.34 -4.06 3.72
CA ALA A 57 4.83 -4.53 2.43
C ALA A 57 5.67 -5.68 1.82
N MET A 58 6.99 -5.71 2.07
CA MET A 58 7.86 -6.77 1.57
C MET A 58 7.79 -8.05 2.40
N SER A 59 7.26 -8.00 3.63
CA SER A 59 7.05 -9.21 4.44
C SER A 59 6.07 -10.19 3.78
N GLU A 60 5.10 -9.68 3.02
CA GLU A 60 4.15 -10.49 2.25
C GLU A 60 3.74 -9.76 0.95
N PRO A 61 4.52 -9.90 -0.14
CA PRO A 61 4.22 -9.23 -1.40
C PRO A 61 2.85 -9.65 -1.96
N GLY A 62 2.05 -8.67 -2.36
CA GLY A 62 0.67 -8.88 -2.80
C GLY A 62 -0.39 -8.69 -1.71
N ALA A 63 0.00 -8.61 -0.44
CA ALA A 63 -0.91 -8.23 0.65
C ALA A 63 -0.97 -6.70 0.81
N ILE A 64 -2.12 -6.22 1.31
CA ILE A 64 -2.34 -4.81 1.64
C ILE A 64 -2.04 -4.64 3.13
N PHE A 65 -1.22 -3.65 3.47
CA PHE A 65 -0.94 -3.26 4.84
C PHE A 65 -1.34 -1.82 5.09
N SER A 66 -1.94 -1.55 6.24
CA SER A 66 -2.37 -0.21 6.61
C SER A 66 -2.07 0.13 8.06
N LYS A 67 -1.91 1.42 8.32
CA LYS A 67 -1.94 1.98 9.68
C LYS A 67 -2.70 3.29 9.70
N PRO A 68 -3.30 3.68 10.83
CA PRO A 68 -3.87 5.01 11.02
C PRO A 68 -2.87 6.12 10.64
N LEU A 69 -3.35 7.14 9.94
CA LEU A 69 -2.50 8.26 9.52
C LEU A 69 -2.11 9.18 10.69
N ASP A 70 -2.79 9.07 11.82
CA ASP A 70 -2.49 9.80 13.06
C ASP A 70 -1.20 9.32 13.77
N GLY A 71 -0.50 8.35 13.17
CA GLY A 71 0.79 7.85 13.64
C GLY A 71 0.70 6.76 14.69
N ARG A 72 -0.51 6.34 15.10
CA ARG A 72 -0.70 5.25 16.06
C ARG A 72 -0.56 3.89 15.39
N GLY A 73 0.14 2.98 16.07
CA GLY A 73 0.17 1.56 15.74
C GLY A 73 1.08 1.14 14.57
N PRO A 74 1.38 -0.17 14.47
CA PRO A 74 2.14 -0.74 13.37
C PRO A 74 1.29 -0.81 12.09
N PHE A 75 1.94 -1.12 10.97
CA PHE A 75 1.22 -1.59 9.78
C PHE A 75 0.61 -2.95 10.07
N VAL A 76 -0.70 -3.06 9.84
CA VAL A 76 -1.48 -4.29 10.01
C VAL A 76 -1.96 -4.73 8.63
N LYS A 77 -1.90 -6.04 8.37
CA LYS A 77 -2.44 -6.63 7.15
C LYS A 77 -3.95 -6.42 7.11
N GLN A 78 -4.47 -5.93 6.00
CA GLN A 78 -5.92 -5.92 5.78
C GLN A 78 -6.37 -7.33 5.43
N GLU A 79 -7.35 -7.85 6.17
CA GLU A 79 -8.11 -9.04 5.77
C GLU A 79 -9.13 -8.60 4.71
N GLY A 80 -9.15 -9.31 3.59
CA GLY A 80 -10.05 -9.05 2.45
C GLY A 80 -11.41 -9.71 2.61
#